data_AF-W2RK22-F1
#
_entry.id   AF-W2RK22-F1
#
_cell.length_a   1.000
_cell.length_b   1.000
_cell.length_c   1.000
_cell.angle_alpha   90.00
_cell.angle_beta   90.00
_cell.angle_gamma   90.00
#
_symmetry.space_group_name_H-M   'P 1'
#
loop_
_entity.id
_entity.type
_entity.pdbx_description
1 polymer ?
#
loop_
_entity_poly.entity_id
_entity_poly.type
_entity_poly.pdbx_seq_one_letter_code
_entity_poly.pdbx_strand_id
1 'polypeptide(L)'
;MTEPVETLIAYTNNFYAVERTLRFFQASFWTASLIGAEGYQAKATHSKAQIHLARRFLRTFKWVDCWTNIFLGPRSEYGAVHENVQMLRDSTLGMYFFLDMLVLPSALGAMDESWLSFFVEDMSGVKGVGIGPLEHTAGVCWFYAILLSIVLGALELVTTPAKKPEKAAAKRKPEKGTSTAVEKKAATEPPSTTGKATPTIVRELITNSLDIIIPATGVGYLSLDPVYVSIAMAASSLITMNAIWSRIYADFERSS
;
A
#
# COMPACT_ATOMS: atom_id res chain seq x y z
N MET A 1 27.82 -14.35 -9.83
CA MET A 1 27.52 -12.93 -10.12
C MET A 1 26.04 -12.91 -10.47
N THR A 2 25.20 -12.40 -9.56
CA THR A 2 23.80 -12.10 -9.89
C THR A 2 23.80 -11.21 -11.13
N GLU A 3 23.15 -11.62 -12.22
CA GLU A 3 23.02 -10.72 -13.35
C GLU A 3 22.12 -9.55 -12.91
N PRO A 4 22.62 -8.30 -12.90
CA PRO A 4 21.80 -7.14 -12.52
C PRO A 4 20.53 -7.03 -13.38
N VAL A 5 20.55 -7.65 -14.56
CA VAL A 5 19.41 -7.80 -15.48
C VAL A 5 18.29 -8.64 -14.87
N GLU A 6 18.57 -9.78 -14.24
CA GLU A 6 17.55 -10.67 -13.67
C GLU A 6 16.84 -10.01 -12.47
N THR A 7 17.60 -9.30 -11.63
CA THR A 7 17.03 -8.53 -10.51
C THR A 7 16.13 -7.41 -11.02
N LEU A 8 16.55 -6.71 -12.08
CA LEU A 8 15.73 -5.67 -12.70
C LEU A 8 14.44 -6.25 -13.30
N ILE A 9 14.51 -7.38 -14.00
CA ILE A 9 13.34 -8.06 -14.57
C ILE A 9 12.34 -8.44 -13.46
N ALA A 10 12.83 -9.05 -12.37
CA ALA A 10 12.00 -9.41 -11.23
C ALA A 10 11.35 -8.18 -10.56
N TYR A 11 12.08 -7.06 -10.48
CA TYR A 11 11.55 -5.81 -9.95
C TYR A 11 10.47 -5.21 -10.85
N THR A 12 10.68 -5.17 -12.17
CA THR A 12 9.69 -4.63 -13.13
C THR A 12 8.46 -5.51 -13.26
N ASN A 13 8.59 -6.83 -13.04
CA ASN A 13 7.45 -7.75 -13.00
C ASN A 13 6.66 -7.67 -11.69
N ASN A 14 7.20 -7.01 -10.67
CA ASN A 14 6.49 -6.78 -9.42
C ASN A 14 5.61 -5.52 -9.54
N PHE A 15 4.31 -5.75 -9.67
CA PHE A 15 3.31 -4.68 -9.76
C PHE A 15 3.42 -3.63 -8.63
N TYR A 16 3.68 -4.06 -7.40
CA TYR A 16 3.80 -3.14 -6.25
C TYR A 16 5.08 -2.29 -6.36
N ALA A 17 6.17 -2.84 -6.89
CA ALA A 17 7.42 -2.13 -7.13
C ALA A 17 7.26 -1.03 -8.20
N VAL A 18 6.57 -1.36 -9.30
CA VAL A 18 6.26 -0.41 -10.37
C VAL A 18 5.39 0.74 -9.86
N GLU A 19 4.33 0.44 -9.09
CA GLU A 19 3.46 1.48 -8.51
C GLU A 19 4.23 2.44 -7.60
N ARG A 20 5.14 1.92 -6.76
CA ARG A 20 5.97 2.75 -5.87
C ARG A 20 7.00 3.57 -6.63
N THR A 21 7.52 3.05 -7.73
CA THR A 21 8.42 3.80 -8.63
C THR A 21 7.69 4.96 -9.30
N LEU A 22 6.45 4.73 -9.77
CA LEU A 22 5.59 5.80 -10.28
C LEU A 22 5.24 6.82 -9.19
N ARG A 23 4.99 6.38 -7.95
CA ARG A 23 4.74 7.28 -6.80
C ARG A 23 5.94 8.19 -6.55
N PHE A 24 7.15 7.66 -6.61
CA PHE A 24 8.36 8.45 -6.51
C PHE A 24 8.48 9.48 -7.64
N PHE A 25 8.25 9.09 -8.89
CA PHE A 25 8.26 10.05 -10.00
C PHE A 25 7.19 11.13 -9.87
N GLN A 26 5.97 10.76 -9.47
CA GLN A 26 4.90 11.73 -9.18
C GLN A 26 5.36 12.73 -8.11
N ALA A 27 6.03 12.27 -7.06
CA ALA A 27 6.54 13.12 -5.99
C ALA A 27 7.62 14.07 -6.51
N SER A 28 8.56 13.58 -7.32
CA SER A 28 9.62 14.38 -7.92
C SER A 28 9.08 15.48 -8.84
N PHE A 29 8.13 15.14 -9.71
CA PHE A 29 7.47 16.14 -10.56
C PHE A 29 6.61 17.12 -9.75
N TRP A 30 6.00 16.69 -8.65
CA TRP A 30 5.27 17.60 -7.77
C TRP A 30 6.22 18.57 -7.06
N THR A 31 7.35 18.10 -6.52
CA THR A 31 8.35 19.00 -5.94
C THR A 31 8.84 19.97 -7.00
N ALA A 32 9.19 19.49 -8.19
CA ALA A 32 9.70 20.34 -9.26
C ALA A 32 8.64 21.32 -9.82
N SER A 33 7.34 21.01 -9.72
CA SER A 33 6.29 21.98 -10.05
C SER A 33 6.19 23.12 -9.03
N LEU A 34 6.69 22.92 -7.81
CA LEU A 34 6.64 23.92 -6.73
C LEU A 34 7.90 24.78 -6.66
N ILE A 35 9.08 24.19 -6.92
CA ILE A 35 10.37 24.89 -6.79
C ILE A 35 11.12 25.09 -8.11
N GLY A 36 10.60 24.56 -9.22
CA GLY A 36 11.26 24.64 -10.53
C GLY A 36 11.13 26.03 -11.18
N ALA A 37 11.91 26.25 -12.23
CA ALA A 37 11.82 27.47 -13.04
C ALA A 37 10.45 27.60 -13.74
N GLU A 38 10.00 28.82 -14.00
CA GLU A 38 8.63 29.16 -14.48
C GLU A 38 8.21 28.37 -15.74
N GLY A 39 9.14 28.08 -16.67
CA GLY A 39 8.84 27.29 -17.88
C GLY A 39 8.73 25.77 -17.65
N TYR A 40 9.27 25.26 -16.54
CA TYR A 40 9.25 23.84 -16.19
C TYR A 40 8.05 23.47 -15.32
N GLN A 41 7.54 24.40 -14.51
CA GLN A 41 6.47 24.13 -13.55
C GLN A 41 5.21 23.57 -14.22
N ALA A 42 4.75 24.18 -15.31
CA ALA A 42 3.56 23.72 -16.03
C ALA A 42 3.72 22.28 -16.57
N LYS A 43 4.90 21.96 -17.13
CA LYS A 43 5.21 20.61 -17.61
C LYS A 43 5.26 19.61 -16.46
N ALA A 44 5.88 19.98 -15.35
CA ALA A 44 5.96 19.14 -14.15
C ALA A 44 4.57 18.87 -13.55
N THR A 45 3.69 19.87 -13.50
CA THR A 45 2.29 19.70 -13.09
C THR A 45 1.54 18.71 -13.99
N HIS A 46 1.69 18.85 -15.32
CA HIS A 46 1.09 17.92 -16.27
C HIS A 46 1.62 16.50 -16.10
N SER A 47 2.95 16.33 -16.02
CA SER A 47 3.58 15.02 -15.80
C SER A 47 3.15 14.38 -14.47
N LYS A 48 3.06 15.16 -13.39
CA LYS A 48 2.54 14.71 -12.10
C LYS A 48 1.12 14.16 -12.25
N ALA A 49 0.23 14.89 -12.93
CA ALA A 49 -1.16 14.48 -13.12
C ALA A 49 -1.28 13.17 -13.91
N GLN A 50 -0.53 13.04 -15.02
CA GLN A 50 -0.52 11.83 -15.83
C GLN A 50 0.01 10.61 -15.08
N ILE A 51 1.08 10.77 -14.30
CA ILE A 51 1.63 9.69 -13.48
C ILE A 51 0.65 9.31 -12.35
N HIS A 52 0.00 10.31 -11.74
CA HIS A 52 -1.03 10.05 -10.74
C HIS A 52 -2.17 9.21 -11.32
N LEU A 53 -2.64 9.56 -12.52
CA LEU A 53 -3.67 8.82 -13.24
C LEU A 53 -3.24 7.38 -13.57
N ALA A 54 -2.01 7.19 -14.05
CA ALA A 54 -1.45 5.86 -14.30
C ALA A 54 -1.45 4.99 -13.02
N ARG A 55 -1.09 5.57 -11.86
CA ARG A 55 -1.15 4.86 -10.58
C ARG A 55 -2.58 4.50 -10.16
N ARG A 56 -3.55 5.39 -10.38
CA ARG A 56 -4.98 5.11 -10.16
C ARG A 56 -5.46 3.94 -11.03
N PHE A 57 -5.05 3.92 -12.30
CA PHE A 57 -5.38 2.82 -13.20
C PHE A 57 -4.81 1.48 -12.73
N LEU A 58 -3.54 1.45 -12.30
CA LEU A 58 -2.91 0.24 -11.79
C LEU A 58 -3.69 -0.33 -10.58
N ARG A 59 -4.17 0.51 -9.67
CA ARG A 59 -4.86 0.09 -8.44
C ARG A 59 -6.37 -0.17 -8.58
N THR A 60 -6.95 -0.02 -9.78
CA THR A 60 -8.41 -0.07 -10.03
C THR A 60 -9.12 -1.25 -9.35
N PHE A 61 -8.54 -2.45 -9.43
CA PHE A 61 -9.17 -3.67 -8.88
C PHE A 61 -8.62 -4.10 -7.51
N LYS A 62 -7.78 -3.29 -6.86
CA LYS A 62 -7.19 -3.64 -5.54
C LYS A 62 -8.21 -3.72 -4.41
N TRP A 63 -9.41 -3.19 -4.59
CA TRP A 63 -10.50 -3.39 -3.64
C TRP A 63 -10.86 -4.86 -3.48
N VAL A 64 -10.70 -5.68 -4.54
CA VAL A 64 -10.99 -7.12 -4.52
C VAL A 64 -10.07 -7.82 -3.54
N ASP A 65 -8.77 -7.51 -3.57
CA ASP A 65 -7.79 -8.06 -2.63
C ASP A 65 -8.14 -7.70 -1.17
N CYS A 66 -8.58 -6.46 -0.94
CA CYS A 66 -8.96 -5.98 0.38
C CYS A 66 -10.17 -6.76 0.92
N TRP A 67 -11.23 -6.91 0.13
CA TRP A 67 -12.40 -7.69 0.56
C TRP A 67 -12.11 -9.18 0.65
N THR A 68 -11.25 -9.72 -0.21
CA THR A 68 -10.77 -11.11 -0.11
C THR A 68 -10.07 -11.35 1.23
N ASN A 69 -9.24 -10.41 1.70
CA ASN A 69 -8.58 -10.53 3.00
C ASN A 69 -9.58 -10.51 4.18
N ILE A 70 -10.71 -9.81 4.05
CA ILE A 70 -11.75 -9.79 5.08
C ILE A 70 -12.47 -11.13 5.16
N PHE A 71 -12.85 -11.70 4.01
CA PHE A 71 -13.67 -12.92 3.97
C PHE A 71 -12.87 -14.22 4.05
N LEU A 72 -11.66 -14.23 3.47
CA LEU A 72 -10.84 -15.43 3.30
C LEU A 72 -9.45 -15.30 3.94
N GLY A 73 -9.12 -14.15 4.53
CA GLY A 73 -7.82 -13.91 5.13
C GLY A 73 -7.56 -14.77 6.37
N PRO A 74 -6.29 -15.01 6.70
CA PRO A 74 -5.93 -15.68 7.94
C PRO A 74 -6.40 -14.86 9.14
N ARG A 75 -6.96 -15.52 10.15
CA ARG A 75 -7.34 -14.85 11.39
C ARG A 75 -6.10 -14.51 12.20
N SER A 76 -6.17 -13.37 12.89
CA SER A 76 -5.04 -12.86 13.66
C SER A 76 -4.71 -13.76 14.85
N GLU A 77 -3.41 -14.03 15.04
CA GLU A 77 -2.88 -14.71 16.22
C GLU A 77 -2.83 -13.78 17.45
N TYR A 78 -2.99 -12.46 17.25
CA TYR A 78 -2.91 -11.43 18.29
C TYR A 78 -4.26 -11.16 19.01
N GLY A 79 -5.26 -11.99 18.75
CA GLY A 79 -6.57 -11.95 19.41
C GLY A 79 -7.61 -11.05 18.74
N ALA A 80 -8.82 -11.03 19.31
CA ALA A 80 -10.00 -10.44 18.69
C ALA A 80 -9.89 -8.93 18.41
N VAL A 81 -9.18 -8.18 19.25
CA VAL A 81 -8.98 -6.73 19.04
C VAL A 81 -8.15 -6.49 17.78
N HIS A 82 -7.04 -7.19 17.60
CA HIS A 82 -6.20 -7.07 16.40
C HIS A 82 -6.98 -7.50 15.16
N GLU A 83 -7.71 -8.62 15.22
CA GLU A 83 -8.57 -9.10 14.12
C GLU A 83 -9.60 -8.05 13.70
N ASN A 84 -10.31 -7.43 14.65
CA ASN A 84 -11.30 -6.40 14.36
C ASN A 84 -10.68 -5.15 13.73
N VAL A 85 -9.53 -4.69 14.23
CA VAL A 85 -8.82 -3.54 13.66
C VAL A 85 -8.31 -3.85 12.25
N GLN A 86 -7.83 -5.09 12.02
CA GLN A 86 -7.40 -5.55 10.70
C GLN A 86 -8.57 -5.58 9.70
N MET A 87 -9.71 -6.13 10.10
CA MET A 87 -10.93 -6.13 9.28
C MET A 87 -11.38 -4.70 8.96
N LEU A 88 -11.35 -3.79 9.93
CA LEU A 88 -11.72 -2.40 9.70
C LEU A 88 -10.74 -1.67 8.77
N ARG A 89 -9.44 -1.94 8.92
CA ARG A 89 -8.38 -1.43 8.04
C ARG A 89 -8.59 -1.88 6.60
N ASP A 90 -8.86 -3.16 6.39
CA ASP A 90 -9.09 -3.71 5.05
C ASP A 90 -10.43 -3.25 4.47
N SER A 91 -11.46 -3.08 5.29
CA SER A 91 -12.76 -2.54 4.87
C SER A 91 -12.65 -1.10 4.37
N THR A 92 -12.00 -0.24 5.16
CA THR A 92 -11.78 1.18 4.82
C THR A 92 -10.86 1.33 3.61
N LEU A 93 -9.81 0.52 3.51
CA LEU A 93 -8.92 0.52 2.34
C LEU A 93 -9.62 0.00 1.07
N GLY A 94 -10.44 -1.06 1.21
CA GLY A 94 -11.27 -1.58 0.12
C GLY A 94 -12.25 -0.54 -0.39
N MET A 95 -12.91 0.18 0.52
CA MET A 95 -13.81 1.29 0.18
C MET A 95 -13.09 2.40 -0.58
N TYR A 96 -11.88 2.80 -0.14
CA TYR A 96 -11.07 3.78 -0.87
C TYR A 96 -10.81 3.37 -2.32
N PHE A 97 -10.36 2.12 -2.56
CA PHE A 97 -10.10 1.65 -3.92
C PHE A 97 -11.38 1.52 -4.75
N PHE A 98 -12.48 1.10 -4.13
CA PHE A 98 -13.77 0.99 -4.80
C PHE A 98 -14.30 2.36 -5.24
N LEU A 99 -14.29 3.36 -4.35
CA LEU A 99 -14.68 4.73 -4.69
C LEU A 99 -13.74 5.35 -5.74
N ASP A 100 -12.44 5.07 -5.67
CA ASP A 100 -11.49 5.55 -6.67
C ASP A 100 -11.75 4.94 -8.06
N MET A 101 -12.12 3.66 -8.13
CA MET A 101 -12.53 2.99 -9.37
C MET A 101 -13.76 3.69 -9.97
N LEU A 102 -14.73 4.09 -9.14
CA LEU A 102 -15.90 4.81 -9.62
C LEU A 102 -15.57 6.21 -10.14
N VAL A 103 -14.52 6.88 -9.64
CA VAL A 103 -14.15 8.21 -10.15
C VAL A 103 -13.24 8.14 -11.39
N LEU A 104 -12.50 7.03 -11.56
CA LEU A 104 -11.48 6.89 -12.58
C LEU A 104 -11.94 7.17 -14.03
N PRO A 105 -13.13 6.72 -14.49
CA PRO A 105 -13.59 7.02 -15.86
C PRO A 105 -13.70 8.52 -16.15
N SER A 106 -14.18 9.32 -15.19
CA SER A 106 -14.19 10.79 -15.32
C SER A 106 -12.79 11.36 -15.38
N ALA A 107 -11.89 10.86 -14.51
CA ALA A 107 -10.51 11.32 -14.46
C ALA A 107 -9.70 11.00 -15.73
N LEU A 108 -10.10 9.95 -16.48
CA LEU A 108 -9.54 9.60 -17.78
C LEU A 108 -10.12 10.42 -18.95
N GLY A 109 -11.17 11.23 -18.70
CA GLY A 109 -11.92 11.92 -19.75
C GLY A 109 -12.73 10.98 -20.64
N ALA A 110 -12.93 9.73 -20.22
CA ALA A 110 -13.70 8.74 -20.97
C ALA A 110 -15.20 8.96 -20.84
N MET A 111 -15.63 9.59 -19.76
CA MET A 111 -17.03 9.85 -19.43
C MET A 111 -17.17 11.23 -18.78
N ASP A 112 -18.28 11.92 -19.03
CA ASP A 112 -18.57 13.28 -18.55
C ASP A 112 -19.26 13.28 -17.18
N GLU A 113 -19.30 14.41 -16.45
CA GLU A 113 -19.85 14.43 -15.07
C GLU A 113 -21.30 13.88 -14.93
N SER A 114 -22.05 13.82 -16.03
CA SER A 114 -23.39 13.23 -16.11
C SER A 114 -23.41 11.71 -15.94
N TRP A 115 -22.34 11.00 -16.32
CA TRP A 115 -22.30 9.53 -16.23
C TRP A 115 -22.36 9.05 -14.78
N LEU A 116 -21.60 9.69 -13.88
CA LEU A 116 -21.49 9.26 -12.50
C LEU A 116 -22.76 9.59 -11.74
N SER A 117 -23.34 10.76 -12.01
CA SER A 117 -24.63 11.14 -11.44
C SER A 117 -25.73 10.20 -11.91
N PHE A 118 -25.76 9.80 -13.19
CA PHE A 118 -26.67 8.76 -13.68
C PHE A 118 -26.45 7.40 -12.98
N PHE A 119 -25.20 6.92 -12.93
CA PHE A 119 -24.87 5.62 -12.35
C PHE A 119 -25.16 5.55 -10.84
N VAL A 120 -24.80 6.60 -10.09
CA VAL A 120 -25.05 6.67 -8.65
C VAL A 120 -26.53 6.84 -8.37
N GLU A 121 -27.26 7.64 -9.15
CA GLU A 121 -28.71 7.78 -9.00
C GLU A 121 -29.44 6.46 -9.23
N ASP A 122 -29.04 5.70 -10.25
CA ASP A 122 -29.65 4.40 -10.58
C ASP A 122 -29.31 3.32 -9.53
N MET A 123 -28.04 3.23 -9.11
CA MET A 123 -27.60 2.20 -8.15
C MET A 123 -27.98 2.49 -6.70
N SER A 124 -27.96 3.76 -6.28
CA SER A 124 -28.17 4.14 -4.87
C SER A 124 -29.49 4.83 -4.60
N GLY A 125 -30.20 5.31 -5.64
CA GLY A 125 -31.39 6.13 -5.50
C GLY A 125 -31.13 7.53 -4.97
N VAL A 126 -29.87 7.92 -4.74
CA VAL A 126 -29.48 9.23 -4.18
C VAL A 126 -29.18 10.21 -5.30
N LYS A 127 -30.00 11.27 -5.39
CA LYS A 127 -29.84 12.34 -6.38
C LYS A 127 -28.72 13.30 -6.04
N GLY A 128 -28.00 13.76 -7.07
CA GLY A 128 -27.05 14.86 -6.97
C GLY A 128 -25.68 14.51 -6.36
N VAL A 129 -25.26 13.24 -6.38
CA VAL A 129 -23.90 12.87 -5.97
C VAL A 129 -22.92 13.16 -7.10
N GLY A 130 -22.09 14.18 -6.92
CA GLY A 130 -21.02 14.54 -7.86
C GLY A 130 -19.71 13.79 -7.61
N ILE A 131 -18.75 14.00 -8.52
CA ILE A 131 -17.40 13.42 -8.43
C ILE A 131 -16.65 13.95 -7.20
N GLY A 132 -16.74 15.25 -6.92
CA GLY A 132 -16.01 15.90 -5.82
C GLY A 132 -16.29 15.28 -4.44
N PRO A 133 -17.56 15.12 -4.02
CA PRO A 133 -17.90 14.42 -2.78
C PRO A 133 -17.38 12.97 -2.70
N LEU A 134 -17.36 12.27 -3.83
CA LEU A 134 -16.89 10.88 -3.90
C LEU A 134 -15.38 10.80 -3.74
N GLU A 135 -14.64 11.69 -4.41
CA GLU A 135 -13.19 11.81 -4.24
C GLU A 135 -12.81 12.20 -2.81
N HIS A 136 -13.57 13.13 -2.20
CA HIS A 136 -13.36 13.50 -0.81
C HIS A 136 -13.59 12.32 0.14
N THR A 137 -14.69 11.59 -0.04
CA THR A 137 -15.01 10.40 0.75
C THR A 137 -13.95 9.31 0.58
N ALA A 138 -13.46 9.09 -0.65
CA ALA A 138 -12.35 8.19 -0.92
C ALA A 138 -11.09 8.60 -0.15
N GLY A 139 -10.76 9.90 -0.14
CA GLY A 139 -9.65 10.45 0.65
C GLY A 139 -9.79 10.20 2.15
N VAL A 140 -11.01 10.35 2.69
CA VAL A 140 -11.30 10.07 4.10
C VAL A 140 -11.11 8.58 4.42
N CYS A 141 -11.62 7.69 3.57
CA CYS A 141 -11.38 6.24 3.72
C CYS A 141 -9.90 5.90 3.68
N TRP A 142 -9.11 6.53 2.79
CA TRP A 142 -7.67 6.32 2.71
C TRP A 142 -6.95 6.76 3.98
N PHE A 143 -7.31 7.92 4.54
CA PHE A 143 -6.76 8.41 5.80
C PHE A 143 -6.98 7.40 6.93
N TYR A 144 -8.22 6.95 7.15
CA TYR A 144 -8.54 6.01 8.21
C TYR A 144 -7.88 4.65 8.02
N ALA A 145 -7.76 4.17 6.78
CA ALA A 145 -7.05 2.92 6.49
C ALA A 145 -5.57 2.98 6.91
N ILE A 146 -4.88 4.11 6.67
CA ILE A 146 -3.50 4.29 7.14
C ILE A 146 -3.45 4.40 8.66
N LEU A 147 -4.35 5.17 9.27
CA LEU A 147 -4.41 5.33 10.72
C LEU A 147 -4.57 3.98 11.42
N LEU A 148 -5.48 3.13 10.94
CA LEU A 148 -5.69 1.78 11.46
C LEU A 148 -4.46 0.88 11.20
N SER A 149 -3.76 1.06 10.09
CA SER A 149 -2.49 0.35 9.82
C SER A 149 -1.40 0.73 10.84
N ILE A 150 -1.36 1.99 11.29
CA ILE A 150 -0.45 2.44 12.35
C ILE A 150 -0.84 1.81 13.69
N VAL A 151 -2.13 1.79 14.02
CA VAL A 151 -2.63 1.15 15.25
C VAL A 151 -2.29 -0.33 15.28
N LEU A 152 -2.47 -1.05 14.16
CA LEU A 152 -2.08 -2.47 14.05
C LEU A 152 -0.59 -2.68 14.29
N GLY A 153 0.27 -1.91 13.62
CA GLY A 153 1.71 -2.01 13.84
C GLY A 153 2.11 -1.71 15.29
N ALA A 154 1.44 -0.75 15.94
CA ALA A 154 1.66 -0.45 17.35
C ALA A 154 1.19 -1.59 18.27
N LEU A 155 0.04 -2.21 17.99
CA LEU A 155 -0.44 -3.38 18.72
C LEU A 155 0.57 -4.53 18.61
N GLU A 156 1.05 -4.84 17.41
CA GLU A 156 2.03 -5.91 17.17
C GLU A 156 3.36 -5.69 17.92
N LEU A 157 3.80 -4.43 18.06
CA LEU A 157 4.97 -4.07 18.86
C LEU A 157 4.76 -4.29 20.37
N VAL A 158 3.53 -4.07 20.86
CA VAL A 158 3.21 -4.23 22.29
C VAL A 158 2.93 -5.69 22.64
N THR A 159 2.28 -6.43 21.72
CA THR A 159 1.83 -7.80 21.95
C THR A 159 2.84 -8.84 21.49
N THR A 160 4.03 -8.47 21.02
CA THR A 160 5.02 -9.44 20.50
C THR A 160 5.39 -10.43 21.60
N PRO A 161 4.97 -11.72 21.49
CA PRO A 161 5.29 -12.68 22.53
C PRO A 161 6.79 -12.99 22.48
N ALA A 162 7.46 -12.93 23.63
CA ALA A 162 8.82 -13.44 23.75
C ALA A 162 8.83 -14.92 23.34
N LYS A 163 9.53 -15.24 22.24
CA LYS A 163 9.67 -16.62 21.72
C LYS A 163 10.16 -17.53 22.86
N LYS A 164 9.32 -18.44 23.35
CA LYS A 164 9.76 -19.51 24.28
C LYS A 164 10.76 -20.40 23.55
N PRO A 165 11.91 -20.77 24.17
CA PRO A 165 12.83 -21.72 23.55
C PRO A 165 12.17 -23.10 23.52
N GLU A 166 11.86 -23.59 22.33
CA GLU A 166 11.38 -24.95 22.11
C GLU A 166 12.54 -25.93 22.39
N LYS A 167 12.33 -26.81 23.38
CA LYS A 167 13.27 -27.86 23.75
C LYS A 167 13.33 -28.90 22.63
N ALA A 168 14.54 -29.15 22.13
CA ALA A 168 14.84 -30.23 21.20
C ALA A 168 14.62 -31.63 21.82
N ALA A 169 13.86 -32.50 21.13
CA ALA A 169 14.00 -33.97 21.10
C ALA A 169 12.97 -34.55 20.09
N ALA A 170 13.34 -34.88 18.85
CA ALA A 170 13.88 -36.17 18.38
C ALA A 170 12.86 -37.33 18.23
N LYS A 171 12.35 -37.60 17.00
CA LYS A 171 12.65 -38.80 16.16
C LYS A 171 11.71 -38.95 14.93
N ARG A 172 12.34 -39.36 13.81
CA ARG A 172 11.86 -39.66 12.43
C ARG A 172 10.92 -40.91 12.42
N LYS A 173 10.08 -41.26 11.42
CA LYS A 173 10.18 -41.36 9.93
C LYS A 173 8.80 -41.86 9.31
N PRO A 174 8.62 -42.20 8.01
CA PRO A 174 7.89 -41.45 6.95
C PRO A 174 6.63 -42.14 6.32
N GLU A 175 5.79 -41.42 5.54
CA GLU A 175 5.39 -41.72 4.12
C GLU A 175 4.10 -41.02 3.60
N LYS A 176 4.21 -40.53 2.35
CA LYS A 176 3.24 -40.42 1.21
C LYS A 176 1.95 -39.57 1.27
N GLY A 177 1.82 -38.65 0.31
CA GLY A 177 0.54 -38.29 -0.33
C GLY A 177 0.32 -36.83 -0.74
N THR A 178 0.82 -36.46 -1.94
CA THR A 178 0.37 -35.44 -2.92
C THR A 178 -0.61 -34.32 -2.49
N SER A 179 -0.15 -33.06 -2.57
CA SER A 179 -1.00 -31.87 -2.79
C SER A 179 -0.14 -30.73 -3.39
N THR A 180 -0.44 -30.29 -4.61
CA THR A 180 0.11 -29.08 -5.24
C THR A 180 -0.83 -27.91 -4.96
N ALA A 181 -0.54 -27.15 -3.91
CA ALA A 181 -1.04 -25.81 -3.66
C ALA A 181 0.18 -24.89 -3.46
N VAL A 182 0.22 -23.82 -4.25
CA VAL A 182 1.35 -22.91 -4.42
C VAL A 182 1.66 -22.21 -3.09
N GLU A 183 2.84 -22.53 -2.55
CA GLU A 183 3.36 -22.09 -1.26
C GLU A 183 3.74 -20.60 -1.23
N LYS A 184 3.07 -19.86 -0.35
CA LYS A 184 3.58 -18.63 0.25
C LYS A 184 4.54 -19.04 1.37
N LYS A 185 5.84 -19.14 1.08
CA LYS A 185 6.85 -19.55 2.09
C LYS A 185 7.61 -18.34 2.65
N ALA A 186 7.33 -18.10 3.93
CA ALA A 186 8.14 -17.30 4.83
C ALA A 186 9.53 -17.92 4.96
N ALA A 187 10.57 -17.09 4.85
CA ALA A 187 11.94 -17.48 5.14
C ALA A 187 12.25 -17.21 6.62
N THR A 188 12.67 -18.26 7.30
CA THR A 188 13.06 -18.33 8.71
C THR A 188 14.40 -17.63 8.94
N GLU A 189 14.45 -16.61 9.81
CA GLU A 189 15.70 -16.01 10.31
C GLU A 189 16.27 -16.78 11.53
N PRO A 190 17.61 -16.83 11.71
CA PRO A 190 18.28 -17.50 12.84
C PRO A 190 18.11 -16.71 14.16
N PRO A 191 18.33 -17.36 15.34
CA PRO A 191 17.90 -16.80 16.62
C PRO A 191 18.86 -15.70 17.08
N SER A 192 18.38 -14.46 17.13
CA SER A 192 18.99 -13.42 17.96
C SER A 192 18.14 -13.19 19.20
N THR A 193 18.79 -13.34 20.34
CA THR A 193 18.27 -13.07 21.68
C THR A 193 18.07 -11.57 21.87
N THR A 194 17.14 -11.21 22.76
CA THR A 194 16.65 -9.86 23.15
C THR A 194 15.46 -9.35 22.33
N GLY A 195 14.33 -9.08 23.00
CA GLY A 195 13.05 -8.65 22.42
C GLY A 195 13.12 -7.31 21.70
N LYS A 196 13.61 -7.33 20.46
CA LYS A 196 13.60 -6.20 19.54
C LYS A 196 12.43 -6.35 18.59
N ALA A 197 11.69 -5.25 18.42
CA ALA A 197 10.75 -5.06 17.33
C ALA A 197 11.36 -5.56 16.00
N THR A 198 10.62 -6.36 15.24
CA THR A 198 11.07 -6.81 13.92
C THR A 198 11.35 -5.57 13.06
N PRO A 199 12.52 -5.44 12.40
CA PRO A 199 12.87 -4.27 11.59
C PRO A 199 11.82 -3.95 10.51
N THR A 200 11.07 -4.96 10.07
CA THR A 200 9.93 -4.82 9.15
C THR A 200 8.79 -3.98 9.73
N ILE A 201 8.36 -4.23 10.98
CA ILE A 201 7.23 -3.53 11.61
C ILE A 201 7.57 -2.04 11.79
N VAL A 202 8.78 -1.76 12.27
CA VAL A 202 9.27 -0.38 12.44
C VAL A 202 9.30 0.36 11.10
N ARG A 203 9.77 -0.30 10.04
CA ARG A 203 9.76 0.30 8.70
C ARG A 203 8.35 0.60 8.21
N GLU A 204 7.41 -0.32 8.39
CA GLU A 204 6.01 -0.12 8.00
C GLU A 204 5.36 1.03 8.76
N LEU A 205 5.64 1.17 10.06
CA LEU A 205 5.19 2.31 10.86
C LEU A 205 5.75 3.64 10.35
N ILE A 206 7.04 3.70 10.03
CA ILE A 206 7.66 4.91 9.46
C ILE A 206 7.00 5.25 8.12
N THR A 207 6.86 4.27 7.22
CA THR A 207 6.23 4.47 5.91
C THR A 207 4.78 4.93 6.05
N ASN A 208 3.98 4.31 6.93
CA ASN A 208 2.60 4.72 7.17
C ASN A 208 2.49 6.11 7.80
N SER A 209 3.43 6.48 8.69
CA SER A 209 3.48 7.81 9.30
C SER A 209 3.83 8.91 8.28
N LEU A 210 4.63 8.60 7.27
CA LEU A 210 4.88 9.51 6.15
C LEU A 210 3.68 9.55 5.20
N ASP A 211 3.08 8.39 4.90
CA ASP A 211 1.99 8.28 3.93
C ASP A 211 0.68 8.89 4.44
N ILE A 212 0.44 8.98 5.76
CA ILE A 212 -0.78 9.59 6.33
C ILE A 212 -0.90 11.10 6.04
N ILE A 213 0.24 11.78 5.83
CA ILE A 213 0.29 13.22 5.55
C ILE A 213 -0.48 13.57 4.28
N ILE A 214 -0.43 12.68 3.27
CA ILE A 214 -1.00 12.95 1.95
C ILE A 214 -2.54 12.97 1.97
N PRO A 215 -3.25 11.92 2.46
CA PRO A 215 -4.69 12.01 2.60
C PRO A 215 -5.10 13.03 3.66
N ALA A 216 -4.36 13.18 4.77
CA ALA A 216 -4.69 14.17 5.80
C ALA A 216 -4.73 15.61 5.25
N THR A 217 -3.79 15.96 4.39
CA THR A 217 -3.79 17.26 3.70
C THR A 217 -4.86 17.34 2.61
N GLY A 218 -5.06 16.27 1.83
CA GLY A 218 -6.08 16.22 0.78
C GLY A 218 -7.52 16.35 1.27
N VAL A 219 -7.84 15.79 2.44
CA VAL A 219 -9.19 15.90 3.05
C VAL A 219 -9.40 17.16 3.88
N GLY A 220 -8.32 17.89 4.18
CA GLY A 220 -8.34 19.11 4.99
C GLY A 220 -8.17 18.92 6.51
N TYR A 221 -7.73 17.74 6.98
CA TYR A 221 -7.42 17.52 8.40
C TYR A 221 -6.11 18.16 8.83
N LEU A 222 -5.21 18.40 7.89
CA LEU A 222 -3.89 18.98 8.14
C LEU A 222 -3.58 20.04 7.08
N SER A 223 -3.15 21.24 7.50
CA SER A 223 -2.69 22.29 6.60
C SER A 223 -1.16 22.30 6.58
N LEU A 224 -0.57 21.70 5.56
CA LEU A 224 0.87 21.73 5.30
C LEU A 224 1.15 22.29 3.91
N ASP A 225 2.31 22.91 3.75
CA ASP A 225 2.78 23.33 2.44
C ASP A 225 2.93 22.09 1.52
N PRO A 226 2.43 22.15 0.27
CA PRO A 226 2.54 21.06 -0.70
C PRO A 226 3.96 20.50 -0.89
N VAL A 227 5.01 21.30 -0.67
CA VAL A 227 6.40 20.85 -0.76
C VAL A 227 6.72 19.78 0.29
N TYR A 228 6.23 19.92 1.53
CA TYR A 228 6.47 18.91 2.57
C TYR A 228 5.72 17.62 2.26
N VAL A 229 4.53 17.72 1.67
CA VAL A 229 3.72 16.56 1.27
C VAL A 229 4.41 15.78 0.15
N SER A 230 4.98 16.47 -0.84
CA SER A 230 5.71 15.82 -1.93
C SER A 230 7.00 15.15 -1.44
N ILE A 231 7.73 15.77 -0.50
CA ILE A 231 8.92 15.18 0.11
C ILE A 231 8.57 13.94 0.93
N ALA A 232 7.52 13.99 1.76
CA ALA A 232 7.05 12.84 2.52
C ALA A 232 6.68 11.66 1.60
N MET A 233 5.96 11.95 0.50
CA MET A 233 5.61 10.97 -0.51
C MET A 233 6.84 10.37 -1.20
N ALA A 234 7.87 11.17 -1.50
CA ALA A 234 9.11 10.69 -2.09
C ALA A 234 9.88 9.78 -1.12
N ALA A 235 10.03 10.20 0.14
CA ALA A 235 10.74 9.46 1.17
C ALA A 235 10.11 8.10 1.45
N SER A 236 8.78 8.04 1.64
CA SER A 236 8.06 6.79 1.87
C SER A 236 8.18 5.83 0.68
N SER A 237 8.20 6.38 -0.54
CA SER A 237 8.39 5.60 -1.77
C SER A 237 9.79 5.00 -1.83
N LEU A 238 10.84 5.80 -1.58
CA LEU A 238 12.23 5.32 -1.60
C LEU A 238 12.49 4.24 -0.56
N ILE A 239 11.99 4.41 0.67
CA ILE A 239 12.09 3.39 1.73
C ILE A 239 11.46 2.08 1.26
N THR A 240 10.28 2.17 0.63
CA THR A 240 9.55 0.98 0.15
C THR A 240 10.21 0.35 -1.06
N MET A 241 10.73 1.14 -2.01
CA MET A 241 11.43 0.64 -3.19
C MET A 241 12.71 -0.08 -2.80
N ASN A 242 13.53 0.52 -1.93
CA ASN A 242 14.76 -0.09 -1.42
C ASN A 242 14.47 -1.43 -0.75
N ALA A 243 13.44 -1.47 0.09
CA ALA A 243 13.00 -2.69 0.74
C ALA A 243 12.60 -3.82 -0.22
N ILE A 244 11.87 -3.49 -1.29
CA ILE A 244 11.49 -4.47 -2.31
C ILE A 244 12.73 -4.97 -3.04
N TRP A 245 13.63 -4.05 -3.42
CA TRP A 245 14.87 -4.38 -4.10
C TRP A 245 15.73 -5.34 -3.27
N SER A 246 15.97 -5.00 -1.99
CA SER A 246 16.75 -5.85 -1.08
C SER A 246 16.13 -7.24 -0.91
N ARG A 247 14.80 -7.33 -0.87
CA ARG A 247 14.10 -8.62 -0.77
C ARG A 247 14.31 -9.47 -2.02
N ILE A 248 14.10 -8.90 -3.21
CA ILE A 248 14.28 -9.61 -4.49
C ILE A 248 15.72 -10.11 -4.59
N TYR A 249 16.69 -9.24 -4.28
CA TYR A 249 18.10 -9.59 -4.30
C TYR A 249 18.43 -10.75 -3.33
N ALA A 250 17.92 -10.70 -2.10
CA ALA A 250 18.12 -11.76 -1.12
C ALA A 250 17.42 -13.09 -1.50
N ASP A 251 16.29 -13.04 -2.21
CA ASP A 251 15.61 -14.22 -2.72
C ASP A 251 16.43 -14.89 -3.84
N PHE A 252 17.09 -14.10 -4.70
CA PHE A 252 18.03 -14.63 -5.70
C PHE A 252 19.26 -15.29 -5.07
N GLU A 253 19.91 -14.66 -4.09
CA GLU A 253 21.07 -15.24 -3.39
C GLU A 253 20.74 -16.56 -2.69
N ARG A 254 19.49 -16.76 -2.26
CA ARG A 254 19.04 -18.04 -1.67
C ARG A 254 18.76 -19.13 -2.71
N SER A 255 18.57 -18.76 -3.98
CA SER A 255 18.25 -19.70 -5.07
C SER A 255 19.46 -20.17 -5.88
N SER A 256 20.60 -19.47 -5.76
CA SER A 256 21.90 -19.81 -6.35
C SER A 256 22.75 -20.71 -5.46
#